data_AF-A0AAV1U9A2-F1
#
_entry.id   AF-A0AAV1U9A2-F1
#
_cell.length_a   1.000
_cell.length_b   1.000
_cell.length_c   1.000
_cell.angle_alpha   90.00
_cell.angle_beta   90.00
_cell.angle_gamma   90.00
#
_symmetry.space_group_name_H-M   'P 1'
#
loop_
_entity.id
_entity.type
_entity.pdbx_description
1 polymer ?
#
loop_
_entity_poly.entity_id
_entity_poly.type
_entity_poly.pdbx_seq_one_letter_code
_entity_poly.pdbx_strand_id
1 'polypeptide(L)' 'MIGRSLLHHANLERCFWAEAAMKAIYIKNRLPLPKIDHKTPFEIVYKSKPSIKHMRVFGC' A
#
# COMPACT_ATOMS: atom_id res chain seq x y z
N MET A 1 8.68 -6.78 5.34
CA MET A 1 8.33 -5.36 5.09
C MET A 1 7.74 -5.26 3.69
N ILE A 2 6.53 -4.71 3.54
CA ILE A 2 5.74 -4.73 2.29
C ILE A 2 6.56 -4.28 1.06
N GLY A 3 7.37 -3.22 1.17
CA GLY A 3 8.20 -2.73 0.06
C GLY A 3 9.22 -3.76 -0.46
N ARG A 4 9.87 -4.54 0.41
CA ARG A 4 10.82 -5.59 -0.02
C ARG A 4 10.09 -6.75 -0.72
N SER A 5 8.90 -7.11 -0.22
CA SER A 5 8.07 -8.13 -0.83
C SER A 5 7.56 -7.71 -2.20
N LEU A 6 7.22 -6.43 -2.40
CA LEU A 6 6.82 -5.87 -3.70
C LEU A 6 7.94 -5.97 -4.74
N LEU A 7 9.17 -5.59 -4.38
CA LEU A 7 10.34 -5.71 -5.27
C LEU A 7 10.62 -7.17 -5.64
N HIS A 8 10.62 -8.06 -4.64
CA HIS A 8 10.88 -9.48 -4.87
C HIS A 8 9.78 -10.13 -5.74
N HIS A 9 8.52 -9.79 -5.50
CA HIS A 9 7.39 -10.32 -6.29
C HIS A 9 7.44 -9.84 -7.75
N ALA A 10 7.82 -8.57 -7.96
CA ALA A 10 7.96 -7.99 -9.30
C ALA A 10 9.28 -8.34 -9.99
N ASN A 11 10.19 -9.05 -9.32
CA ASN A 11 11.56 -9.32 -9.77
C ASN A 11 12.32 -8.04 -10.20
N LEU A 12 12.13 -6.95 -9.46
CA LEU A 12 12.73 -5.63 -9.75
C LEU A 12 13.99 -5.39 -8.91
N GLU A 13 14.94 -4.66 -9.49
CA GLU A 13 16.17 -4.27 -8.82
C GLU A 13 15.94 -3.27 -7.67
N ARG A 14 16.95 -3.15 -6.79
CA ARG A 14 16.90 -2.24 -5.63
C ARG A 14 16.77 -0.76 -6.00
N CYS A 15 17.05 -0.37 -7.24
CA CYS A 15 16.86 0.99 -7.75
C CYS A 15 15.39 1.45 -7.63
N PHE A 16 14.43 0.51 -7.68
CA PHE A 16 12.99 0.79 -7.54
C PHE A 16 12.50 0.89 -6.09
N TRP A 17 13.41 0.92 -5.11
CA TRP A 17 13.03 0.93 -3.69
C TRP A 17 12.17 2.12 -3.30
N ALA A 18 12.40 3.30 -3.89
CA ALA A 18 11.58 4.48 -3.64
C ALA A 18 10.11 4.27 -4.07
N GLU A 19 9.89 3.72 -5.27
CA GLU A 19 8.54 3.40 -5.76
C GLU A 19 7.87 2.30 -4.93
N ALA A 20 8.62 1.25 -4.60
CA ALA A 20 8.13 0.17 -3.75
C ALA A 20 7.75 0.66 -2.34
N ALA A 21 8.55 1.57 -1.77
CA ALA A 21 8.26 2.20 -0.48
C ALA A 21 7.00 3.06 -0.54
N MET A 22 6.86 3.89 -1.57
CA MET A 22 5.66 4.69 -1.80
C MET A 22 4.41 3.82 -1.95
N LYS A 23 4.50 2.74 -2.73
CA LYS A 23 3.39 1.79 -2.90
C LYS A 23 3.06 1.07 -1.60
N ALA A 24 4.07 0.68 -0.81
CA ALA A 24 3.86 0.06 0.49
C ALA A 24 3.12 0.98 1.48
N ILE A 25 3.50 2.27 1.54
CA ILE A 25 2.82 3.26 2.38
C ILE A 25 1.38 3.45 1.89
N TYR A 26 1.19 3.54 0.58
CA TYR A 26 -0.10 3.68 -0.05
C TYR A 26 -1.07 2.55 0.33
N ILE A 27 -0.58 1.31 0.29
CA ILE A 27 -1.31 0.11 0.69
C ILE A 27 -1.61 0.16 2.18
N LYS A 28 -0.61 0.45 3.02
CA LYS A 28 -0.79 0.51 4.48
C LYS A 28 -1.87 1.50 4.90
N ASN A 29 -1.98 2.63 4.21
CA ASN A 29 -3.01 3.64 4.49
C ASN A 29 -4.43 3.18 4.12
N ARG A 30 -4.58 2.11 3.33
CA ARG A 30 -5.86 1.54 2.88
C ARG A 30 -6.14 0.16 3.43
N LEU A 31 -5.28 -0.35 4.31
CA LEU A 31 -5.51 -1.60 5.02
C LEU A 31 -6.31 -1.32 6.30
N PRO A 32 -7.33 -2.15 6.60
CA PRO A 32 -8.04 -2.06 7.86
C PRO A 32 -7.11 -2.43 9.00
N LEU A 33 -7.13 -1.65 10.07
CA LEU A 33 -6.32 -1.89 11.25
C LEU A 33 -7.22 -2.29 12.42
N PRO A 34 -6.98 -3.44 13.08
CA PRO A 34 -7.82 -3.91 14.18
C PRO A 34 -7.81 -2.94 15.37
N LYS A 35 -6.71 -2.19 15.56
CA LYS A 35 -6.58 -1.18 16.63
C LYS A 35 -7.49 0.03 16.48
N ILE A 36 -8.08 0.24 15.29
CA ILE A 36 -8.95 1.39 15.00
C ILE A 36 -10.30 0.91 14.47
N ASP A 37 -10.87 -0.11 15.12
CA ASP A 37 -12.22 -0.60 14.81
C ASP A 37 -12.35 -1.05 13.34
N HIS A 38 -11.31 -1.74 12.85
CA HIS A 38 -11.20 -2.18 11.45
C HIS A 38 -11.29 -1.05 10.39
N LYS A 39 -11.14 0.22 10.79
CA LYS A 39 -11.05 1.34 9.85
C LYS A 39 -9.67 1.39 9.21
N THR A 40 -9.60 2.02 8.05
CA THR A 40 -8.33 2.34 7.38
C THR A 40 -7.82 3.71 7.84
N PRO A 41 -6.50 3.97 7.86
CA PRO A 41 -5.97 5.31 8.10
C PRO A 41 -6.53 6.35 7.13
N PHE A 42 -6.78 5.96 5.88
CA PHE A 42 -7.44 6.79 4.88
C PHE A 42 -8.85 7.21 5.32
N GLU A 43 -9.68 6.28 5.79
CA GLU A 43 -11.02 6.61 6.31
C GLU A 43 -10.98 7.56 7.50
N ILE A 44 -9.97 7.44 8.37
CA ILE A 44 -9.85 8.33 9.53
C ILE A 44 -9.59 9.77 9.08
N VAL A 45 -8.70 9.96 8.11
CA VAL A 45 -8.27 11.29 7.65
C VAL A 45 -9.30 11.91 6.71
N TYR A 46 -9.76 11.15 5.70
CA TYR A 46 -10.62 11.66 4.64
C TYR A 46 -12.12 11.46 4.91
N LYS A 47 -12.48 10.81 6.03
CA LYS A 47 -13.88 10.48 6.42
C LYS A 47 -14.67 9.76 5.32
N SER A 48 -13.98 9.09 4.41
CA SER A 48 -14.54 8.42 3.25
C SER A 48 -13.80 7.11 2.98
N LYS A 49 -14.51 6.12 2.45
CA LYS A 49 -13.92 4.80 2.13
C LYS A 49 -12.92 4.93 0.99
N PRO A 50 -11.73 4.32 1.09
CA PRO A 50 -10.79 4.34 -0.03
C PRO A 50 -11.36 3.53 -1.19
N SER A 51 -11.35 4.12 -2.39
CA SER A 51 -11.48 3.32 -3.62
C SER A 51 -10.20 2.51 -3.82
N ILE A 52 -10.36 1.26 -4.27
CA ILE A 52 -9.25 0.37 -4.65
C ILE A 52 -9.30 -0.01 -6.14
N LYS A 53 -10.25 0.53 -6.91
CA LYS A 53 -10.46 0.19 -8.33
C LYS A 53 -9.26 0.50 -9.22
N HIS A 54 -8.47 1.51 -8.85
CA HIS A 54 -7.27 1.92 -9.58
C HIS A 54 -6.00 1.18 -9.11
N MET A 55 -6.12 0.29 -8.12
CA MET A 55 -4.98 -0.47 -7.61
C MET A 55 -4.57 -1.54 -8.64
N ARG A 56 -3.27 -1.57 -8.96
CA ARG A 56 -2.66 -2.53 -9.88
C ARG A 56 -1.50 -3.25 -9.19
N VAL A 57 -1.16 -4.42 -9.71
CA VAL A 57 0.04 -5.17 -9.32
C VAL A 57 1.27 -4.28 -9.54
N PHE A 58 2.19 -4.31 -8.59
CA PHE A 58 3.42 -3.53 -8.66
C PHE A 58 4.39 -4.18 -9.66
N GLY A 59 4.94 -3.40 -10.60
CA GLY A 59 5.85 -3.88 -11.63
C GLY A 59 5.19 -4.55 -12.85
N CYS A 60 3.87 -4.41 -13.02
CA CYS A 60 3.17 -4.75 -14.27
C CYS A 60 3.33 -3.69 -15.35
#